data_AF-A0A8S4FBH0-F1
#
_entry.id   AF-A0A8S4FBH0-F1
#
_cell.length_a   1.000
_cell.length_b   1.000
_cell.length_c   1.000
_cell.angle_alpha   90.00
_cell.angle_beta   90.00
_cell.angle_gamma   90.00
#
_symmetry.space_group_name_H-M   'P 1'
#
loop_
_entity.id
_entity.type
_entity.pdbx_description
1 polymer ?
#
loop_
_entity_poly.entity_id
_entity_poly.type
_entity_poly.pdbx_seq_one_letter_code
_entity_poly.pdbx_strand_id
1 'polypeptide(L)'
;MEMKGKTVEELTNKQWIIDLGFLTDLTKELNQLNKRLQGKNKLICDMYSDVKSFEMKLKLFIKHIDEKKLDHFPNCKKAVEEAGNNFVWENITMRNVLAQLQTEFVNRFTDFKKSSLNMEIFQNPFGIDIHLYNQMQIRPLTEAEVQSRKTITQWVIWFCGVVPVAVYIQTRPRRAPPPLMIWITANPWHRREMGPYGYYLHRPLSSLQSHTALGTRAPAPALRRAYSDSKIVIQEPSKKKRYSKSV
;
A
#
# COMPACT_ATOMS: atom_id res chain seq x y z
N MET A 1 -41.96 -27.52 12.76
CA MET A 1 -40.82 -28.27 12.18
C MET A 1 -40.30 -29.21 13.26
N GLU A 2 -40.88 -30.41 13.37
CA GLU A 2 -40.37 -31.47 14.22
C GLU A 2 -39.49 -32.40 13.37
N MET A 3 -38.18 -32.31 13.56
CA MET A 3 -37.27 -33.35 13.08
C MET A 3 -36.72 -34.12 14.28
N LYS A 4 -37.26 -35.33 14.46
CA LYS A 4 -36.64 -36.51 15.09
C LYS A 4 -35.84 -36.29 16.39
N GLY A 5 -36.54 -36.46 17.52
CA GLY A 5 -36.12 -37.37 18.59
C GLY A 5 -35.05 -36.91 19.58
N LYS A 6 -34.55 -35.67 19.51
CA LYS A 6 -33.78 -35.05 20.59
C LYS A 6 -34.36 -33.66 20.85
N THR A 7 -35.12 -33.54 21.92
CA THR A 7 -35.59 -32.24 22.41
C THR A 7 -34.38 -31.44 22.88
N VAL A 8 -34.07 -30.36 22.18
CA VAL A 8 -33.05 -29.40 22.62
C VAL A 8 -33.69 -28.59 23.74
N GLU A 9 -33.27 -28.84 24.98
CA GLU A 9 -33.86 -28.21 26.17
C GLU A 9 -33.76 -26.67 26.09
N GLU A 10 -32.71 -26.15 25.45
CA GLU A 10 -32.49 -24.72 25.26
C GLU A 10 -33.56 -24.07 24.36
N LEU A 11 -34.07 -24.79 23.35
CA LEU A 11 -35.16 -24.32 22.49
C LEU A 11 -36.54 -24.36 23.17
N THR A 12 -36.62 -24.89 24.39
CA THR A 12 -37.84 -24.85 25.21
C THR A 12 -37.81 -23.64 26.17
N ASN A 13 -36.62 -23.11 26.47
CA ASN A 13 -36.45 -21.96 27.34
C ASN A 13 -36.70 -20.64 26.59
N LYS A 14 -37.77 -19.95 26.98
CA LYS A 14 -38.16 -18.65 26.39
C LYS A 14 -37.07 -17.58 26.53
N GLN A 15 -36.38 -17.51 27.68
CA GLN A 15 -35.30 -16.55 27.90
C GLN A 15 -34.13 -16.83 26.96
N TRP A 16 -33.79 -18.10 26.75
CA TRP A 16 -32.71 -18.49 25.87
C TRP A 16 -32.99 -18.10 24.41
N ILE A 17 -34.22 -18.26 23.93
CA ILE A 17 -34.63 -17.84 22.58
C ILE A 17 -34.52 -16.32 22.41
N ILE A 18 -34.89 -15.57 23.45
CA ILE A 18 -34.79 -14.10 23.48
C ILE A 18 -33.32 -13.66 23.44
N ASP A 19 -32.46 -14.27 24.26
CA ASP A 19 -31.02 -14.02 24.28
C ASP A 19 -30.36 -14.38 22.93
N LEU A 20 -30.78 -15.48 22.31
CA LEU A 20 -30.35 -15.85 20.96
C LEU A 20 -30.77 -14.79 19.95
N GLY A 21 -32.03 -14.35 19.99
CA GLY A 21 -32.56 -13.28 19.13
C GLY A 21 -31.71 -12.01 19.23
N PHE A 22 -31.41 -11.58 20.45
CA PHE A 22 -30.52 -10.46 20.73
C PHE A 22 -29.12 -10.66 20.13
N LEU A 23 -28.49 -11.82 20.33
CA LEU A 23 -27.17 -12.12 19.80
C LEU A 23 -27.14 -12.10 18.26
N THR A 24 -28.19 -12.61 17.61
CA THR A 24 -28.28 -12.56 16.15
C THR A 24 -28.36 -11.12 15.63
N ASP A 25 -29.16 -10.27 16.28
CA ASP A 25 -29.32 -8.86 15.93
C ASP A 25 -28.02 -8.07 16.19
N LEU A 26 -27.37 -8.28 17.33
CA LEU A 26 -26.09 -7.66 17.67
C LEU A 26 -25.00 -8.06 16.68
N THR A 27 -24.93 -9.35 16.32
CA THR A 27 -23.95 -9.86 15.35
C THR A 27 -24.20 -9.28 13.96
N LYS A 28 -25.46 -9.08 13.56
CA LYS A 28 -25.81 -8.41 12.31
C LYS A 28 -25.31 -6.97 12.30
N GLU A 29 -25.48 -6.24 13.39
CA GLU A 29 -24.97 -4.87 13.54
C GLU A 29 -23.44 -4.80 13.49
N LEU A 30 -22.75 -5.71 14.17
CA LEU A 30 -21.29 -5.83 14.11
C LEU A 30 -20.81 -6.17 12.69
N ASN A 31 -21.50 -7.04 11.97
CA ASN A 31 -21.16 -7.38 10.59
C ASN A 31 -21.37 -6.19 9.65
N GLN A 32 -22.41 -5.37 9.87
CA GLN A 32 -22.59 -4.12 9.12
C GLN A 32 -21.43 -3.15 9.35
N LEU A 33 -21.03 -2.96 10.61
CA LEU A 33 -19.85 -2.15 10.93
C LEU A 33 -18.61 -2.72 10.25
N ASN A 34 -18.36 -4.03 10.35
CA ASN A 34 -17.20 -4.67 9.74
C ASN A 34 -17.15 -4.46 8.23
N LYS A 35 -18.30 -4.58 7.54
CA LYS A 35 -18.42 -4.26 6.11
C LYS A 35 -18.21 -2.78 5.79
N ARG A 36 -18.55 -1.87 6.71
CA ARG A 36 -18.21 -0.45 6.56
C ARG A 36 -16.72 -0.24 6.75
N LEU A 37 -16.07 -0.89 7.71
CA LEU A 37 -14.63 -0.73 7.91
C LEU A 37 -13.82 -1.36 6.77
N GLN A 38 -14.36 -2.40 6.13
CA GLN A 38 -13.74 -3.06 4.99
C GLN A 38 -14.16 -2.41 3.67
N GLY A 39 -13.21 -2.22 2.76
CA GLY A 39 -13.50 -1.67 1.44
C GLY A 39 -12.26 -1.09 0.78
N LYS A 40 -12.36 -0.83 -0.52
CA LYS A 40 -11.33 -0.09 -1.24
C LYS A 40 -11.60 1.40 -1.10
N ASN A 41 -10.54 2.21 -1.12
CA ASN A 41 -10.62 3.67 -1.11
C ASN A 41 -11.26 4.29 0.15
N LYS A 42 -11.12 3.64 1.32
CA LYS A 42 -11.53 4.24 2.59
C LYS A 42 -10.37 4.98 3.26
N LEU A 43 -10.60 6.23 3.62
CA LEU A 43 -9.64 6.99 4.42
C LEU A 43 -9.73 6.55 5.88
N ILE A 44 -8.60 6.67 6.59
CA ILE A 44 -8.53 6.32 8.02
C ILE A 44 -9.51 7.17 8.82
N CYS A 45 -9.65 8.44 8.47
CA CYS A 45 -10.58 9.36 9.10
C CYS A 45 -12.03 8.86 8.99
N ASP A 46 -12.44 8.38 7.81
CA ASP A 46 -13.81 7.88 7.58
C ASP A 46 -14.08 6.61 8.38
N MET A 47 -13.11 5.68 8.41
CA MET A 47 -13.20 4.47 9.22
C MET A 47 -13.29 4.80 10.72
N TYR A 48 -12.54 5.79 11.17
CA TYR A 48 -12.60 6.25 12.57
C TYR A 48 -13.95 6.91 12.90
N SER A 49 -14.51 7.71 11.98
CA SER A 49 -15.86 8.26 12.10
C SER A 49 -16.92 7.14 12.18
N ASP A 50 -16.81 6.09 11.36
CA ASP A 50 -17.67 4.91 11.40
C ASP A 50 -17.62 4.24 12.79
N VAL A 51 -16.41 4.04 13.36
CA VAL A 51 -16.24 3.49 14.72
C VAL A 51 -16.87 4.39 15.78
N LYS A 52 -16.61 5.71 15.75
CA LYS A 52 -17.17 6.69 16.70
C LYS A 52 -18.70 6.70 16.65
N SER A 53 -19.28 6.60 15.46
CA SER A 53 -20.73 6.50 15.28
C SER A 53 -21.29 5.22 15.91
N PHE A 54 -20.57 4.09 15.79
CA PHE A 54 -20.98 2.82 16.37
C PHE A 54 -20.85 2.82 17.90
N GLU A 55 -19.81 3.42 18.46
CA GLU A 55 -19.72 3.63 19.92
C GLU A 55 -20.93 4.40 20.47
N MET A 56 -21.39 5.43 19.74
CA MET A 56 -22.60 6.17 20.11
C MET A 56 -23.87 5.30 19.95
N LYS A 57 -23.92 4.48 18.91
CA LYS A 57 -25.01 3.50 18.70
C LYS A 57 -25.10 2.48 19.83
N LEU A 58 -23.97 1.98 20.34
CA LEU A 58 -23.95 1.08 21.51
C LEU A 58 -24.50 1.77 22.77
N LYS A 59 -24.15 3.04 23.03
CA LYS A 59 -24.73 3.81 24.14
C LYS A 59 -26.25 3.94 24.02
N LEU A 60 -26.74 4.15 22.80
CA LEU A 60 -28.17 4.24 22.52
C LEU A 60 -28.86 2.88 22.75
N PHE A 61 -28.23 1.79 22.34
CA PHE A 61 -28.74 0.44 22.60
C PHE A 61 -28.87 0.14 24.08
N ILE A 62 -27.86 0.48 24.89
CA ILE A 62 -27.92 0.30 26.35
C ILE A 62 -29.12 1.05 26.93
N LYS A 63 -29.30 2.32 26.56
CA LYS A 63 -30.46 3.12 27.01
C LYS A 63 -31.79 2.49 26.61
N HIS A 64 -31.92 2.02 25.36
CA HIS A 64 -33.15 1.40 24.88
C HIS A 64 -33.45 0.07 25.59
N ILE A 65 -32.42 -0.72 25.91
CA ILE A 65 -32.57 -1.95 26.71
C ILE A 65 -33.01 -1.62 28.14
N ASP A 66 -32.49 -0.56 28.75
CA ASP A 66 -32.92 -0.09 30.08
C ASP A 66 -34.40 0.37 30.04
N GLU A 67 -34.83 1.02 28.95
CA GLU A 67 -36.22 1.44 28.70
C GLU A 67 -37.14 0.31 28.19
N LYS A 68 -36.63 -0.92 28.04
CA LYS A 68 -37.34 -2.08 27.45
C LYS A 68 -37.86 -1.84 26.02
N LYS A 69 -37.24 -0.93 25.26
CA LYS A 69 -37.53 -0.66 23.86
C LYS A 69 -36.64 -1.51 22.96
N LEU A 70 -37.26 -2.40 22.18
CA LEU A 70 -36.56 -3.37 21.32
C LEU A 70 -36.57 -2.98 19.83
N ASP A 71 -36.77 -1.70 19.50
CA ASP A 71 -36.93 -1.25 18.11
C ASP A 71 -35.70 -1.50 17.22
N HIS A 72 -34.51 -1.63 17.82
CA HIS A 72 -33.28 -1.96 17.11
C HIS A 72 -32.97 -3.45 17.02
N PHE A 73 -33.74 -4.29 17.72
CA PHE A 73 -33.52 -5.73 17.83
C PHE A 73 -34.77 -6.48 17.34
N PRO A 74 -34.99 -6.56 16.01
CA PRO A 74 -36.22 -7.13 15.46
C PRO A 74 -36.39 -8.62 15.76
N ASN A 75 -35.31 -9.41 15.80
CA ASN A 75 -35.40 -10.83 16.14
C ASN A 75 -35.65 -11.01 17.64
N CYS A 76 -34.98 -10.21 18.48
CA CYS A 76 -35.25 -10.18 19.92
C CYS A 76 -36.71 -9.78 20.21
N LYS A 77 -37.22 -8.73 19.56
CA LYS A 77 -38.61 -8.27 19.70
C LYS A 77 -39.61 -9.36 19.35
N LYS A 78 -39.41 -10.06 18.23
CA LYS A 78 -40.26 -11.21 17.84
C LYS A 78 -40.21 -12.33 18.89
N ALA A 79 -39.03 -12.68 19.39
CA ALA A 79 -38.89 -13.70 20.41
C ALA A 79 -39.63 -13.33 21.72
N VAL A 80 -39.63 -12.05 22.09
CA VAL A 80 -40.40 -11.54 23.25
C VAL A 80 -41.91 -11.59 23.00
N GLU A 81 -42.36 -11.21 21.80
CA GLU A 81 -43.78 -11.29 21.41
C GLU A 81 -44.27 -12.75 21.39
N GLU A 82 -43.46 -13.69 20.91
CA GLU A 82 -43.75 -15.13 20.89
C GLU A 82 -43.72 -15.78 22.28
N ALA A 83 -42.93 -15.25 23.22
CA ALA A 83 -42.90 -15.72 24.61
C ALA A 83 -44.22 -15.48 25.37
N GLY A 84 -45.04 -14.53 24.89
CA GLY A 84 -46.35 -14.17 25.41
C GLY A 84 -46.33 -13.05 26.46
N ASN A 85 -47.40 -12.25 26.50
CA ASN A 85 -47.48 -10.98 27.26
C ASN A 85 -47.22 -11.08 28.78
N ASN A 86 -47.36 -12.26 29.38
CA ASN A 86 -47.12 -12.47 30.81
C ASN A 86 -45.66 -12.80 31.15
N PHE A 87 -44.82 -13.06 30.14
CA PHE A 87 -43.42 -13.38 30.35
C PHE A 87 -42.60 -12.10 30.55
N VAL A 88 -42.02 -11.94 31.73
CA VAL A 88 -41.05 -10.87 32.01
C VAL A 88 -39.67 -11.40 31.69
N TRP A 89 -39.09 -10.90 30.60
CA TRP A 89 -37.73 -11.25 30.21
C TRP A 89 -36.69 -10.46 31.01
N GLU A 90 -35.54 -11.08 31.25
CA GLU A 90 -34.41 -10.45 31.92
C GLU A 90 -33.54 -9.69 30.91
N ASN A 91 -33.29 -8.41 31.16
CA ASN A 91 -32.49 -7.54 30.28
C ASN A 91 -31.05 -7.31 30.77
N ILE A 92 -30.72 -7.80 31.98
CA ILE A 92 -29.44 -7.56 32.66
C ILE A 92 -28.28 -8.16 31.86
N THR A 93 -28.45 -9.39 31.36
CA THR A 93 -27.45 -10.09 30.54
C THR A 93 -27.13 -9.31 29.27
N MET A 94 -28.15 -8.91 28.52
CA MET A 94 -28.01 -8.12 27.29
C MET A 94 -27.32 -6.78 27.54
N ARG A 95 -27.74 -6.07 28.59
CA ARG A 95 -27.14 -4.80 29.02
C ARG A 95 -25.66 -4.98 29.33
N ASN A 96 -25.30 -6.01 30.08
CA ASN A 96 -23.91 -6.30 30.44
C ASN A 96 -23.06 -6.60 29.22
N VAL A 97 -23.57 -7.39 28.27
CA VAL A 97 -22.88 -7.66 27.00
C VAL A 97 -22.64 -6.37 26.22
N LEU A 98 -23.63 -5.48 26.11
CA LEU A 98 -23.46 -4.20 25.44
C LEU A 98 -22.47 -3.28 26.15
N ALA A 99 -22.48 -3.23 27.48
CA ALA A 99 -21.57 -2.42 28.28
C ALA A 99 -20.10 -2.92 28.16
N GLN A 100 -19.91 -4.24 28.19
CA GLN A 100 -18.60 -4.85 27.93
C GLN A 100 -18.13 -4.54 26.52
N LEU A 101 -18.99 -4.75 25.51
CA LEU A 101 -18.66 -4.45 24.12
C LEU A 101 -18.28 -2.99 23.93
N GLN A 102 -19.02 -2.06 24.53
CA GLN A 102 -18.69 -0.63 24.49
C GLN A 102 -17.31 -0.34 25.10
N THR A 103 -16.99 -0.98 26.22
CA THR A 103 -15.70 -0.82 26.90
C THR A 103 -14.56 -1.35 26.04
N GLU A 104 -14.74 -2.53 25.42
CA GLU A 104 -13.78 -3.12 24.49
C GLU A 104 -13.52 -2.23 23.27
N PHE A 105 -14.56 -1.61 22.70
CA PHE A 105 -14.40 -0.64 21.62
C PHE A 105 -13.57 0.56 22.06
N VAL A 106 -13.91 1.15 23.22
CA VAL A 106 -13.20 2.30 23.78
C VAL A 106 -11.72 1.99 23.98
N ASN A 107 -11.40 0.80 24.48
CA ASN A 107 -10.04 0.33 24.76
C ASN A 107 -9.26 0.03 23.47
N ARG A 108 -9.88 -0.69 22.53
CA ARG A 108 -9.26 -1.12 21.27
C ARG A 108 -8.90 0.05 20.35
N PHE A 109 -9.71 1.11 20.35
CA PHE A 109 -9.50 2.28 19.49
C PHE A 109 -8.85 3.48 20.21
N THR A 110 -8.21 3.25 21.36
CA THR A 110 -7.49 4.29 22.12
C THR A 110 -6.38 4.97 21.34
N ASP A 111 -5.64 4.22 20.50
CA ASP A 111 -4.55 4.80 19.71
C ASP A 111 -5.04 5.80 18.65
N PHE A 112 -6.21 5.56 18.06
CA PHE A 112 -6.82 6.50 17.12
C PHE A 112 -7.33 7.76 17.81
N LYS A 113 -7.65 7.72 19.11
CA LYS A 113 -7.99 8.93 19.90
C LYS A 113 -6.80 9.89 20.01
N LYS A 114 -5.56 9.38 20.05
CA LYS A 114 -4.35 10.23 20.07
C LYS A 114 -4.17 11.03 18.79
N SER A 115 -4.73 10.52 17.68
CA SER A 115 -4.64 11.14 16.35
C SER A 115 -5.98 11.70 15.87
N SER A 116 -7.02 11.71 16.71
CA SER A 116 -8.36 12.15 16.33
C SER A 116 -8.38 13.60 15.86
N LEU A 117 -7.61 14.46 16.51
CA LEU A 117 -7.50 15.87 16.13
C LEU A 117 -6.87 16.05 14.74
N ASN A 118 -5.84 15.26 14.41
CA ASN A 118 -5.25 15.29 13.06
C ASN A 118 -6.26 14.83 12.00
N MET A 119 -7.11 13.84 12.33
CA MET A 119 -8.17 13.38 11.44
C MET A 119 -9.29 14.42 11.30
N GLU A 120 -9.66 15.10 12.39
CA GLU A 120 -10.64 16.18 12.39
C GLU A 120 -10.14 17.38 11.58
N ILE A 121 -8.84 17.75 11.68
CA ILE A 121 -8.20 18.80 10.84
C ILE A 121 -8.29 18.41 9.38
N PHE A 122 -7.97 17.15 9.08
CA PHE A 122 -8.00 16.65 7.71
C PHE A 122 -9.42 16.65 7.12
N GLN A 123 -10.43 16.26 7.90
CA GLN A 123 -11.83 16.24 7.46
C GLN A 123 -12.45 17.63 7.36
N ASN A 124 -12.16 18.52 8.31
CA ASN A 124 -12.69 19.87 8.35
C ASN A 124 -11.67 20.87 8.94
N PRO A 125 -10.81 21.47 8.12
CA PRO A 125 -9.74 22.35 8.60
C PRO A 125 -10.26 23.67 9.21
N PHE A 126 -11.49 24.08 8.87
CA PHE A 126 -12.08 25.33 9.38
C PHE A 126 -12.99 25.11 10.59
N GLY A 127 -13.29 23.86 10.95
CA GLY A 127 -14.18 23.52 12.06
C GLY A 127 -13.53 23.46 13.42
N ILE A 128 -12.24 23.80 13.53
CA ILE A 128 -11.44 23.57 14.74
C ILE A 128 -11.16 24.85 15.46
N ASP A 129 -11.29 24.78 16.79
CA ASP A 129 -10.86 25.85 17.68
C ASP A 129 -9.34 26.01 17.63
N ILE A 130 -8.90 27.20 17.24
CA ILE A 130 -7.48 27.60 17.13
C ILE A 130 -6.74 27.38 18.46
N HIS A 131 -7.43 27.49 19.60
CA HIS A 131 -6.82 27.25 20.91
C HIS A 131 -6.44 25.78 21.14
N LEU A 132 -7.21 24.84 20.57
CA LEU A 132 -6.95 23.40 20.67
C LEU A 132 -5.77 22.98 19.77
N TYR A 133 -5.62 23.64 18.62
CA TYR A 133 -4.50 23.44 17.70
C TYR A 133 -3.16 23.84 18.32
N ASN A 134 -3.12 24.99 19.00
CA ASN A 134 -1.90 25.51 19.63
C ASN A 134 -1.37 24.60 20.76
N GLN A 135 -2.23 23.83 21.42
CA GLN A 135 -1.80 22.83 22.41
C GLN A 135 -1.10 21.60 21.79
N MET A 136 -1.40 21.25 20.53
CA MET A 136 -0.79 20.11 19.85
C MET A 136 0.58 20.42 19.24
N GLN A 137 0.83 21.67 18.82
CA GLN A 137 2.10 22.07 18.22
C GLN A 137 3.26 22.14 19.22
N ILE A 138 2.99 22.09 20.54
CA ILE A 138 4.01 22.07 21.59
C ILE A 138 4.35 20.62 21.98
N ARG A 139 4.63 19.76 20.99
CA ARG A 139 5.61 18.69 21.20
C ARG A 139 6.88 19.13 20.48
N PRO A 140 7.91 19.61 21.19
CA PRO A 140 9.19 19.86 20.54
C PRO A 140 9.62 18.54 19.89
N LEU A 141 9.82 18.55 18.57
CA LEU A 141 10.38 17.39 17.87
C LEU A 141 11.67 17.02 18.58
N THR A 142 11.79 15.76 19.01
CA THR A 142 13.00 15.32 19.69
C THR A 142 14.17 15.45 18.72
N GLU A 143 15.34 15.84 19.21
CA GLU A 143 16.53 15.99 18.37
C GLU A 143 16.81 14.70 17.59
N ALA A 144 16.54 13.53 18.20
CA ALA A 144 16.64 12.22 17.56
C ALA A 144 15.72 12.06 16.34
N GLU A 145 14.45 12.49 16.40
CA GLU A 145 13.52 12.43 15.26
C GLU A 145 13.93 13.38 14.13
N VAL A 146 14.44 14.57 14.48
CA VAL A 146 14.98 15.53 13.51
C VAL A 146 16.20 14.93 12.82
N GLN A 147 17.11 14.32 13.56
CA GLN A 147 18.28 13.65 12.98
C GLN A 147 17.86 12.48 12.10
N SER A 148 16.90 11.65 12.52
CA SER A 148 16.38 10.55 11.71
C SER A 148 15.79 11.03 10.38
N ARG A 149 15.03 12.14 10.38
CA ARG A 149 14.50 12.73 9.15
C ARG A 149 15.60 13.27 8.23
N LYS A 150 16.64 13.89 8.82
CA LYS A 150 17.81 14.39 8.08
C LYS A 150 18.64 13.27 7.49
N THR A 151 18.85 12.18 8.22
CA THR A 151 19.57 11.02 7.70
C THR A 151 18.79 10.41 6.56
N ILE A 152 17.49 10.14 6.71
CA ILE A 152 16.66 9.56 5.62
C ILE A 152 16.71 10.44 4.35
N THR A 153 16.61 11.77 4.49
CA THR A 153 16.73 12.67 3.33
C THR A 153 18.13 12.63 2.69
N GLN A 154 19.19 12.58 3.49
CA GLN A 154 20.55 12.39 2.97
C GLN A 154 20.70 11.05 2.23
N TRP A 155 20.21 9.94 2.79
CA TRP A 155 20.26 8.63 2.16
C TRP A 155 19.55 8.61 0.81
N VAL A 156 18.37 9.24 0.69
CA VAL A 156 17.64 9.36 -0.59
C VAL A 156 18.45 10.14 -1.62
N ILE A 157 19.08 11.25 -1.23
CA ILE A 157 19.92 12.05 -2.14
C ILE A 157 21.10 11.23 -2.67
N TRP A 158 21.77 10.48 -1.78
CA TRP A 158 22.90 9.64 -2.17
C TRP A 158 22.47 8.46 -3.05
N PHE A 159 21.44 7.72 -2.66
CA PHE A 159 21.00 6.52 -3.37
C PHE A 159 20.26 6.81 -4.69
N CYS A 160 19.43 7.85 -4.73
CA CYS A 160 18.61 8.15 -5.91
C CYS A 160 19.23 9.22 -6.82
N GLY A 161 20.13 10.06 -6.31
CA GLY A 161 20.80 11.10 -7.09
C GLY A 161 22.25 10.74 -7.41
N VAL A 162 23.10 10.76 -6.39
CA VAL A 162 24.57 10.76 -6.58
C VAL A 162 25.09 9.41 -7.09
N VAL A 163 24.65 8.29 -6.52
CA VAL A 163 25.12 6.94 -6.90
C VAL A 163 24.75 6.60 -8.35
N PRO A 164 23.49 6.79 -8.82
CA PRO A 164 23.14 6.56 -10.22
C PRO A 164 23.94 7.43 -11.19
N VAL A 165 24.20 8.70 -10.84
CA VAL A 165 25.02 9.61 -11.65
C VAL A 165 26.48 9.15 -11.70
N ALA A 166 27.05 8.72 -10.58
CA ALA A 166 28.41 8.19 -10.53
C ALA A 166 28.55 6.91 -11.35
N VAL A 167 27.60 5.98 -11.24
CA VAL A 167 27.54 4.75 -12.05
C VAL A 167 27.42 5.09 -13.53
N TYR A 168 26.57 6.04 -13.90
CA TYR A 168 26.47 6.52 -15.27
C TYR A 168 27.80 7.12 -15.79
N ILE A 169 28.49 7.91 -14.97
CA ILE A 169 29.81 8.47 -15.31
C ILE A 169 30.89 7.39 -15.47
N GLN A 170 30.83 6.32 -14.68
CA GLN A 170 31.80 5.21 -14.75
C GLN A 170 31.54 4.25 -15.92
N THR A 171 30.28 3.99 -16.24
CA THR A 171 29.89 3.03 -17.27
C THR A 171 29.76 3.65 -18.66
N ARG A 172 29.76 4.99 -18.77
CA ARG A 172 29.75 5.65 -20.08
C ARG A 172 30.99 5.28 -20.89
N PRO A 173 30.85 4.89 -22.17
CA PRO A 173 31.99 4.62 -23.03
C PRO A 173 32.84 5.89 -23.15
N ARG A 174 34.12 5.80 -22.78
CA ARG A 174 35.07 6.90 -23.01
C ARG A 174 35.20 7.11 -24.52
N ARG A 175 35.08 8.37 -24.95
CA ARG A 175 35.39 8.77 -26.32
C ARG A 175 36.84 8.33 -26.59
N ALA A 176 37.03 7.41 -27.55
CA ALA A 176 38.36 7.09 -28.02
C ALA A 176 38.99 8.38 -28.57
N PRO A 177 40.25 8.72 -28.23
CA PRO A 177 40.92 9.81 -28.90
C PRO A 177 40.96 9.49 -30.41
N PRO A 178 40.74 10.48 -31.31
CA PRO A 178 40.93 10.25 -32.73
C PRO A 178 42.36 9.74 -32.95
N PRO A 179 42.60 8.78 -33.87
CA PRO A 179 43.94 8.30 -34.15
C PRO A 179 44.81 9.49 -34.55
N LEU A 180 46.04 9.56 -34.02
CA LEU A 180 47.03 10.57 -34.40
C LEU A 180 47.33 10.40 -35.91
N MET A 181 46.80 11.30 -36.72
CA MET A 181 47.11 11.40 -38.14
C MET A 181 48.52 11.98 -38.29
N ILE A 182 49.51 11.10 -38.37
CA ILE A 182 50.86 11.48 -38.80
C ILE A 182 50.81 11.59 -40.33
N TRP A 183 50.66 12.82 -40.84
CA TRP A 183 50.87 13.09 -42.26
C TRP A 183 52.37 13.01 -42.54
N ILE A 184 52.84 11.85 -42.99
CA ILE A 184 54.15 11.79 -43.63
C ILE A 184 53.98 12.56 -44.94
N THR A 185 54.58 13.74 -45.04
CA THR A 185 54.65 14.53 -46.26
C THR A 185 55.50 13.77 -47.28
N ALA A 186 54.91 12.79 -47.94
CA ALA A 186 55.52 12.17 -49.11
C ALA A 186 55.45 13.22 -50.23
N ASN A 187 56.58 13.90 -50.43
CA ASN A 187 56.82 14.82 -51.54
C ASN A 187 56.37 14.21 -52.89
N PRO A 188 55.91 15.02 -53.87
CA PRO A 188 55.06 14.58 -54.99
C PRO A 188 55.76 13.75 -56.09
N TRP A 189 56.98 13.26 -55.86
CA TRP A 189 57.79 12.71 -56.92
C TRP A 189 58.33 11.34 -56.52
N HIS A 190 57.52 10.31 -56.73
CA HIS A 190 57.88 9.08 -57.43
C HIS A 190 56.63 8.23 -57.64
N ARG A 191 56.32 7.94 -58.92
CA ARG A 191 55.18 7.12 -59.35
C ARG A 191 55.44 5.67 -58.92
N ARG A 192 54.84 5.23 -57.82
CA ARG A 192 54.72 3.80 -57.53
C ARG A 192 53.41 3.32 -58.11
N GLU A 193 53.48 2.46 -59.11
CA GLU A 193 52.32 1.77 -59.65
C GLU A 193 51.72 0.89 -58.56
N MET A 194 50.53 1.25 -58.09
CA MET A 194 49.68 0.34 -57.32
C MET A 194 48.64 -0.21 -58.27
N GLY A 195 48.65 -1.53 -58.45
CA GLY A 195 47.59 -2.24 -59.16
C GLY A 195 46.23 -2.07 -58.48
N PRO A 196 45.11 -2.49 -59.12
CA PRO A 196 43.74 -2.15 -58.75
C PRO A 196 43.24 -2.67 -57.38
N TYR A 197 44.09 -3.34 -56.61
CA TYR A 197 43.84 -3.71 -55.22
C TYR A 197 44.98 -3.14 -54.34
N GLY A 198 44.79 -1.91 -53.85
CA GLY A 198 45.69 -1.32 -52.86
C GLY A 198 45.61 -2.09 -51.54
N TYR A 199 46.69 -2.77 -51.17
CA TYR A 199 46.77 -3.53 -49.92
C TYR A 199 46.70 -2.58 -48.71
N TYR A 200 45.67 -2.73 -47.88
CA TYR A 200 45.68 -2.17 -46.53
C TYR A 200 46.83 -2.80 -45.75
N LEU A 201 47.83 -1.99 -45.38
CA LEU A 201 48.87 -2.38 -44.42
C LEU A 201 48.22 -2.58 -43.04
N HIS A 202 47.66 -3.76 -42.80
CA HIS A 202 47.42 -4.27 -41.45
C HIS A 202 48.62 -5.13 -41.08
N ARG A 203 49.70 -4.48 -40.63
CA ARG A 203 50.78 -5.16 -39.92
C ARG A 203 50.78 -4.62 -38.49
N PRO A 204 50.36 -5.39 -37.48
CA PRO A 204 50.54 -4.98 -36.09
C PRO A 204 52.05 -4.94 -35.81
N LEU A 205 52.52 -3.82 -35.24
CA LEU A 205 53.87 -3.69 -34.70
C LEU A 205 53.97 -4.56 -33.43
N SER A 206 54.19 -5.86 -33.61
CA SER A 206 54.65 -6.75 -32.55
C SER A 206 56.17 -6.60 -32.41
N SER A 207 56.61 -5.49 -31.79
CA SER A 207 57.94 -5.38 -31.15
C SER A 207 58.10 -4.01 -30.47
N LEU A 208 57.58 -3.88 -29.24
CA LEU A 208 58.20 -3.05 -28.21
C LEU A 208 57.60 -3.47 -26.86
N GLN A 209 58.10 -4.60 -26.40
CA GLN A 209 57.96 -5.06 -25.04
C GLN A 209 58.92 -4.22 -24.19
N SER A 210 58.47 -3.05 -23.75
CA SER A 210 59.14 -2.30 -22.68
C SER A 210 58.36 -2.54 -21.39
N HIS A 211 59.00 -3.29 -20.49
CA HIS A 211 58.56 -3.57 -19.14
C HIS A 211 58.22 -2.29 -18.36
N THR A 212 57.05 -2.27 -17.73
CA THR A 212 56.87 -1.69 -16.38
C THR A 212 55.56 -2.21 -15.81
N ALA A 213 55.69 -3.04 -14.78
CA ALA A 213 54.58 -3.60 -14.02
C ALA A 213 53.99 -2.54 -13.08
N LEU A 214 52.67 -2.59 -12.84
CA LEU A 214 52.00 -2.44 -11.53
C LEU A 214 50.48 -2.49 -11.70
N GLY A 215 49.82 -3.35 -10.91
CA GLY A 215 48.40 -3.21 -10.56
C GLY A 215 47.44 -4.22 -11.17
N THR A 216 47.23 -5.32 -10.44
CA THR A 216 46.16 -6.31 -10.60
C THR A 216 44.78 -5.68 -10.77
N ARG A 217 44.18 -5.84 -11.96
CA ARG A 217 42.74 -6.01 -12.10
C ARG A 217 42.45 -6.75 -13.40
N ALA A 218 42.07 -8.02 -13.26
CA ALA A 218 41.62 -8.85 -14.37
C ALA A 218 40.44 -8.17 -15.11
N PRO A 219 40.46 -8.03 -16.43
CA PRO A 219 39.25 -7.73 -17.17
C PRO A 219 38.37 -8.98 -17.15
N ALA A 220 37.17 -8.87 -16.59
CA ALA A 220 36.15 -9.90 -16.73
C ALA A 220 35.92 -10.19 -18.23
N PRO A 221 35.85 -11.46 -18.66
CA PRO A 221 35.56 -11.77 -20.04
C PRO A 221 34.11 -11.36 -20.32
N ALA A 222 33.93 -10.23 -21.00
CA ALA A 222 32.67 -9.89 -21.63
C ALA A 222 32.44 -10.93 -22.75
N LEU A 223 31.72 -12.00 -22.41
CA LEU A 223 31.09 -12.90 -23.36
C LEU A 223 30.33 -12.05 -24.38
N ARG A 224 30.90 -11.89 -25.58
CA ARG A 224 30.16 -11.42 -26.75
C ARG A 224 29.08 -12.46 -27.01
N ARG A 225 27.84 -12.19 -26.60
CA ARG A 225 26.68 -12.85 -27.20
C ARG A 225 26.68 -12.45 -28.67
N ALA A 226 27.05 -13.39 -29.52
CA ALA A 226 26.75 -13.30 -30.94
C ALA A 226 25.22 -13.22 -31.07
N TYR A 227 24.72 -12.11 -31.58
CA TYR A 227 23.35 -12.02 -32.06
C TYR A 227 23.27 -12.88 -33.32
N SER A 228 22.67 -14.06 -33.17
CA SER A 228 22.21 -14.87 -34.29
C SER A 228 20.96 -14.20 -34.86
N ASP A 229 21.10 -13.62 -36.05
CA ASP A 229 19.99 -13.16 -36.87
C ASP A 229 19.08 -14.36 -37.19
N SER A 230 17.96 -14.46 -36.48
CA SER A 230 16.81 -15.23 -36.92
C SER A 230 15.60 -14.32 -36.94
N LYS A 231 15.15 -13.99 -38.15
CA LYS A 231 13.92 -13.28 -38.45
C LYS A 231 12.73 -14.14 -37.99
N ILE A 232 12.28 -13.95 -36.75
CA ILE A 232 10.97 -14.48 -36.33
C ILE A 232 9.94 -13.45 -36.75
N VAL A 233 9.26 -13.74 -37.85
CA VAL A 233 8.07 -13.01 -38.30
C VAL A 233 6.95 -13.30 -37.31
N ILE A 234 6.77 -12.40 -36.34
CA ILE A 234 5.56 -12.38 -35.52
C ILE A 234 4.48 -11.69 -36.37
N GLN A 235 3.54 -12.46 -36.90
CA GLN A 235 2.33 -11.89 -37.50
C GLN A 235 1.50 -11.25 -36.37
N GLU A 236 1.49 -9.91 -36.30
CA GLU A 236 0.49 -9.19 -35.51
C GLU A 236 -0.89 -9.35 -36.18
N PRO A 237 -1.96 -9.69 -35.44
CA PRO A 237 -3.30 -9.71 -36.01
C PRO A 237 -3.77 -8.30 -36.38
N SER A 238 -4.47 -8.19 -37.51
CA SER A 238 -4.95 -6.93 -38.08
C SER A 238 -5.72 -6.07 -37.06
N LYS A 239 -5.26 -4.83 -36.83
CA LYS A 239 -5.97 -3.83 -36.03
C LYS A 239 -7.30 -3.47 -36.72
N LYS A 240 -8.43 -3.85 -36.13
CA LYS A 240 -9.76 -3.40 -36.57
C LYS A 240 -9.89 -1.89 -36.34
N LYS A 241 -9.99 -1.10 -37.42
CA LYS A 241 -10.37 0.31 -37.35
C LYS A 241 -11.82 0.42 -36.83
N ARG A 242 -12.01 1.04 -35.67
CA ARG A 242 -13.33 1.54 -35.25
C ARG A 242 -13.64 2.79 -36.06
N TYR A 243 -14.69 2.74 -36.87
CA TYR A 243 -15.30 3.94 -37.44
C TYR A 243 -16.22 4.56 -36.39
N SER A 244 -15.95 5.82 -36.01
CA SER A 244 -16.93 6.64 -35.29
C SER A 244 -18.09 6.91 -36.23
N LYS A 245 -19.29 6.43 -35.88
CA LYS A 245 -20.52 6.91 -36.52
C LYS A 245 -20.93 8.21 -35.86
N SER A 246 -20.84 9.29 -36.62
CA SER A 246 -21.57 10.54 -36.37
C SER A 246 -22.83 10.51 -37.23
N VAL A 247 -24.00 10.39 -36.57
CA VAL A 247 -25.27 11.09 -36.82
C VAL A 247 -26.05 11.00 -35.52
#